data_AF-A0A3B7M296-F1
#
_entry.id   AF-A0A3B7M296-F1
#
_cell.length_a   1.000
_cell.length_b   1.000
_cell.length_c   1.000
_cell.angle_alpha   90.00
_cell.angle_beta   90.00
_cell.angle_gamma   90.00
#
_symmetry.space_group_name_H-M   'P 1'
#
loop_
_entity.id
_entity.type
_entity.pdbx_description
1 polymer ?
#
loop_
_entity_poly.entity_id
_entity_poly.type
_entity_poly.pdbx_seq_one_letter_code
_entity_poly.pdbx_strand_id
1 'polypeptide(L)'
;MMKKTMIFALAALISGMSSANVETVRKNLAQNNPELKIENIQSTEMQGIYSGAMEGQVVYLNEDAQHVLVGSMIRLKDQQNLTKNLMIQQNTVDWKKLPLKDAVKSVRGNGKRELAIFSDPNCPYCQKLEAELKKLNDVTVYTFIFPIKAQSVAPSKQLFCEKNPALAWENLVSKGIQPASKKSCANPIDRNLSLGKSLGLNGTPAIIFSNGFKVMGAYPAEQIEQIWKEFGL
;
A
#
# COMPACT_ATOMS: atom_id res chain seq x y z
N MET A 1 -23.55 33.24 -60.51
CA MET A 1 -22.15 32.88 -60.18
C MET A 1 -21.50 34.03 -59.45
N MET A 2 -21.35 33.95 -58.13
CA MET A 2 -20.30 34.63 -57.36
C MET A 2 -20.33 34.08 -55.93
N LYS A 3 -19.30 33.31 -55.61
CA LYS A 3 -19.08 32.64 -54.32
C LYS A 3 -18.75 33.71 -53.27
N LYS A 4 -19.45 33.72 -52.14
CA LYS A 4 -18.92 34.24 -50.87
C LYS A 4 -18.96 33.13 -49.84
N THR A 5 -17.84 32.43 -49.77
CA THR A 5 -17.40 31.59 -48.65
C THR A 5 -17.26 32.46 -47.41
N MET A 6 -18.01 32.14 -46.35
CA MET A 6 -17.74 32.65 -45.01
C MET A 6 -17.37 31.47 -44.12
N ILE A 7 -16.09 31.42 -43.77
CA ILE A 7 -15.42 30.39 -42.97
C ILE A 7 -15.37 30.89 -41.52
N PHE A 8 -15.79 30.01 -40.61
CA PHE A 8 -15.35 29.78 -39.21
C PHE A 8 -14.81 30.94 -38.35
N ALA A 9 -15.38 31.07 -37.15
CA ALA A 9 -14.62 31.03 -35.90
C ALA A 9 -15.58 30.91 -34.69
N LEU A 10 -16.01 29.69 -34.34
CA LEU A 10 -16.54 29.44 -33.00
C LEU A 10 -15.39 28.88 -32.16
N ALA A 11 -14.89 29.74 -31.26
CA ALA A 11 -13.79 29.45 -30.36
C ALA A 11 -14.07 28.18 -29.54
N ALA A 12 -13.20 27.19 -29.67
CA ALA A 12 -13.12 26.10 -28.73
C ALA A 12 -12.63 26.67 -27.39
N LEU A 13 -13.54 26.84 -26.44
CA LEU A 13 -13.23 26.99 -25.02
C LEU A 13 -12.57 25.68 -24.57
N ILE A 14 -11.23 25.66 -24.60
CA ILE A 14 -10.43 24.63 -23.97
C ILE A 14 -10.59 24.83 -22.47
N SER A 15 -11.41 23.97 -21.84
CA SER A 15 -11.58 23.88 -20.39
C SER A 15 -10.25 23.51 -19.71
N GLY A 16 -9.41 24.52 -19.43
CA GLY A 16 -8.16 24.39 -18.67
C GLY A 16 -8.30 24.60 -17.16
N MET A 17 -9.52 24.66 -16.63
CA MET A 17 -9.79 25.04 -15.24
C MET A 17 -9.88 23.82 -14.32
N SER A 18 -8.74 23.18 -14.06
CA SER A 18 -8.61 22.31 -12.88
C SER A 18 -7.17 22.16 -12.37
N SER A 19 -6.18 22.63 -13.13
CA SER A 19 -4.75 22.53 -12.75
C SER A 19 -4.18 23.78 -12.10
N ALA A 20 -4.81 24.95 -12.29
CA ALA A 20 -4.26 26.23 -11.82
C ALA A 20 -4.11 26.28 -10.29
N ASN A 21 -5.06 25.72 -9.54
CA ASN A 21 -5.07 25.85 -8.09
C ASN A 21 -4.23 24.76 -7.39
N VAL A 22 -4.00 23.60 -8.02
CA VAL A 22 -3.15 22.54 -7.45
C VAL A 22 -1.69 23.00 -7.33
N GLU A 23 -1.19 23.74 -8.33
CA GLU A 23 0.17 24.27 -8.28
C GLU A 23 0.32 25.35 -7.20
N THR A 24 -0.71 26.20 -7.04
CA THR A 24 -0.79 27.16 -5.94
C THR A 24 -0.73 26.46 -4.58
N VAL A 25 -1.53 25.41 -4.38
CA VAL A 25 -1.53 24.61 -3.15
C VAL A 25 -0.16 24.00 -2.89
N ARG A 26 0.49 23.42 -3.91
CA ARG A 26 1.83 22.85 -3.78
C ARG A 26 2.86 23.90 -3.37
N LYS A 27 2.80 25.09 -3.98
CA LYS A 27 3.66 26.22 -3.64
C LYS A 27 3.42 26.68 -2.20
N ASN A 28 2.17 26.84 -1.80
CA ASN A 28 1.79 27.26 -0.45
C ASN A 28 2.25 26.23 0.60
N LEU A 29 2.10 24.94 0.32
CA LEU A 29 2.59 23.87 1.20
C LEU A 29 4.12 23.97 1.37
N ALA A 30 4.87 24.10 0.27
CA ALA A 30 6.32 24.21 0.32
C ALA A 30 6.82 25.47 1.03
N GLN A 31 6.08 26.59 0.93
CA GLN A 31 6.45 27.86 1.57
C GLN A 31 6.07 27.91 3.05
N ASN A 32 4.87 27.46 3.40
CA ASN A 32 4.31 27.63 4.74
C ASN A 32 4.60 26.44 5.67
N ASN A 33 4.75 25.23 5.11
CA ASN A 33 4.89 23.99 5.87
C ASN A 33 5.93 23.03 5.21
N PRO A 34 7.19 23.45 5.02
CA PRO A 34 8.20 22.67 4.30
C PRO A 34 8.52 21.30 4.92
N GLU A 35 8.23 21.13 6.21
CA GLU A 35 8.42 19.87 6.94
C GLU A 35 7.37 18.80 6.55
N LEU A 36 6.19 19.21 6.09
CA LEU A 36 5.11 18.30 5.73
C LEU A 36 5.29 17.74 4.32
N LYS A 37 5.54 16.43 4.23
CA LYS A 37 5.65 15.70 2.96
C LYS A 37 4.28 15.20 2.51
N ILE A 38 3.53 16.08 1.85
CA ILE A 38 2.27 15.72 1.18
C ILE A 38 2.52 15.60 -0.33
N GLU A 39 2.31 14.41 -0.86
CA GLU A 39 2.54 14.05 -2.27
C GLU A 39 1.22 13.90 -3.02
N ASN A 40 1.27 13.76 -4.34
CA ASN A 40 0.10 13.49 -5.20
C ASN A 40 -1.10 14.43 -4.97
N ILE A 41 -0.84 15.73 -4.81
CA ILE A 41 -1.91 16.71 -4.58
C ILE A 41 -2.84 16.76 -5.79
N GLN A 42 -4.15 16.63 -5.56
CA GLN A 42 -5.20 16.59 -6.58
C GLN A 42 -6.41 17.42 -6.15
N SER A 43 -7.14 17.96 -7.12
CA SER A 43 -8.44 18.62 -6.87
C SER A 43 -9.48 17.60 -6.42
N THR A 44 -10.33 17.96 -5.46
CA THR A 44 -11.49 17.14 -5.08
C THR A 44 -12.79 17.70 -5.69
N GLU A 45 -13.89 16.99 -5.50
CA GLU A 45 -15.23 17.46 -5.85
C GLU A 45 -15.70 18.63 -4.95
N MET A 46 -15.05 18.85 -3.81
CA MET A 46 -15.30 19.99 -2.93
C MET A 46 -14.38 21.15 -3.32
N GLN A 47 -14.99 22.27 -3.73
CA GLN A 47 -14.24 23.48 -4.08
C GLN A 47 -13.39 23.97 -2.90
N GLY A 48 -12.15 24.37 -3.18
CA GLY A 48 -11.18 24.83 -2.19
C GLY A 48 -10.56 23.73 -1.32
N ILE A 49 -10.95 22.46 -1.52
CA ILE A 49 -10.40 21.31 -0.84
C ILE A 49 -9.65 20.42 -1.83
N TYR A 50 -8.42 20.08 -1.48
CA TYR A 50 -7.51 19.27 -2.28
C TYR A 50 -7.16 18.01 -1.50
N SER A 51 -7.04 16.88 -2.20
CA SER A 51 -6.52 15.65 -1.61
C SER A 51 -5.01 15.61 -1.79
N GLY A 52 -4.33 14.89 -0.91
CA GLY A 52 -2.92 14.56 -1.03
C GLY A 52 -2.61 13.28 -0.26
N ALA A 53 -1.39 12.77 -0.40
CA ALA A 53 -0.90 11.59 0.29
C ALA A 53 0.15 12.00 1.32
N MET A 54 -0.10 11.68 2.59
CA MET A 54 0.84 11.92 3.69
C MET A 54 0.98 10.63 4.49
N GLU A 55 2.22 10.14 4.62
CA GLU A 55 2.53 8.88 5.34
C GLU A 55 1.69 7.67 4.88
N GLY A 56 1.37 7.61 3.58
CA GLY A 56 0.58 6.52 2.99
C GLY A 56 -0.93 6.63 3.22
N GLN A 57 -1.42 7.73 3.80
CA GLN A 57 -2.84 8.03 3.98
C GLN A 57 -3.27 9.17 3.06
N VAL A 58 -4.53 9.14 2.62
CA VAL A 58 -5.13 10.30 1.94
C VAL A 58 -5.50 11.33 3.00
N VAL A 59 -5.00 12.54 2.82
CA VAL A 59 -5.31 13.73 3.63
C VAL A 59 -5.95 14.80 2.76
N TYR A 60 -6.64 15.74 3.38
CA TYR A 60 -7.22 16.89 2.70
C TYR A 60 -6.64 18.19 3.20
N LEU A 61 -6.50 19.15 2.30
CA LEU A 61 -5.92 20.45 2.58
C LEU A 61 -6.71 21.57 1.90
N ASN A 62 -6.74 22.74 2.54
CA ASN A 62 -7.30 23.95 1.95
C ASN A 62 -6.30 24.62 0.99
N GLU A 63 -6.76 25.57 0.17
CA GLU A 63 -5.94 26.21 -0.87
C GLU A 63 -4.64 26.86 -0.36
N ASP A 64 -4.69 27.48 0.82
CA ASP A 64 -3.54 28.14 1.45
C ASP A 64 -2.60 27.16 2.19
N ALA A 65 -2.92 25.86 2.17
CA ALA A 65 -2.20 24.80 2.86
C ALA A 65 -1.96 25.06 4.36
N GLN A 66 -2.92 25.72 5.03
CA GLN A 66 -2.85 26.05 6.46
C GLN A 66 -3.57 25.04 7.36
N HIS A 67 -4.46 24.22 6.79
CA HIS A 67 -5.24 23.22 7.52
C HIS A 67 -5.15 21.87 6.83
N VAL A 68 -5.04 20.81 7.64
CA VAL A 68 -5.12 19.42 7.19
C VAL A 68 -6.31 18.74 7.85
N LEU A 69 -7.13 18.06 7.07
CA LEU A 69 -8.19 17.19 7.56
C LEU A 69 -7.81 15.73 7.27
N VAL A 70 -7.93 14.90 8.30
CA VAL A 70 -7.71 13.46 8.23
C VAL A 70 -9.07 12.77 8.37
N GLY A 71 -9.42 11.89 7.43
CA GLY A 71 -10.68 11.16 7.46
C GLY A 71 -11.20 10.79 6.08
N SER A 72 -12.49 10.44 6.00
CA SER A 72 -13.15 10.07 4.75
C SER A 72 -14.04 11.19 4.20
N MET A 73 -13.90 11.46 2.91
CA MET A 73 -14.83 12.27 2.12
C MET A 73 -15.90 11.35 1.50
N ILE A 74 -17.14 11.50 1.96
CA ILE A 74 -18.30 10.77 1.42
C ILE A 74 -19.11 11.73 0.55
N ARG A 75 -19.30 11.37 -0.72
CA ARG A 75 -20.19 12.11 -1.61
C ARG A 75 -21.64 11.75 -1.30
N LEU A 76 -22.40 12.72 -0.80
CA LEU A 76 -23.77 12.46 -0.33
C LEU A 76 -24.73 12.02 -1.45
N LYS A 77 -24.49 12.47 -2.69
CA LYS A 77 -25.34 12.18 -3.86
C LYS A 77 -25.54 10.68 -4.09
N ASP A 78 -24.49 9.89 -3.88
CA ASP A 78 -24.46 8.46 -4.17
C ASP A 78 -23.78 7.64 -3.05
N GLN A 79 -23.52 8.28 -1.90
CA GLN A 79 -22.87 7.70 -0.72
C GLN A 79 -21.48 7.11 -1.02
N GLN A 80 -20.81 7.54 -2.09
CA GLN A 80 -19.49 7.03 -2.42
C GLN A 80 -18.41 7.59 -1.50
N ASN A 81 -17.56 6.72 -0.97
CA ASN A 81 -16.34 7.13 -0.28
C ASN A 81 -15.25 7.47 -1.30
N LEU A 82 -15.06 8.77 -1.56
CA LEU A 82 -14.07 9.26 -2.51
C LEU A 82 -12.63 9.03 -2.03
N THR A 83 -12.42 9.01 -0.71
CA THR A 83 -11.10 8.70 -0.11
C THR A 83 -10.69 7.28 -0.41
N LYS A 84 -11.62 6.33 -0.23
CA LYS A 84 -11.43 4.92 -0.55
C LYS A 84 -11.01 4.73 -2.01
N ASN A 85 -11.65 5.46 -2.93
CA ASN A 85 -11.32 5.41 -4.36
C ASN A 85 -9.90 5.92 -4.64
N LEU A 86 -9.50 7.05 -4.04
CA LEU A 86 -8.15 7.60 -4.17
C LEU A 86 -7.10 6.64 -3.60
N MET A 87 -7.36 6.03 -2.44
CA MET A 87 -6.46 5.06 -1.82
C MET A 87 -6.24 3.82 -2.72
N ILE A 88 -7.30 3.32 -3.36
CA ILE A 88 -7.21 2.23 -4.33
C ILE A 88 -6.40 2.67 -5.55
N GLN A 89 -6.72 3.82 -6.15
CA GLN A 89 -6.05 4.27 -7.38
C GLN A 89 -4.55 4.49 -7.19
N GLN A 90 -4.14 5.00 -6.03
CA GLN A 90 -2.74 5.34 -5.78
C GLN A 90 -1.90 4.15 -5.27
N ASN A 91 -2.52 3.16 -4.63
CA ASN A 91 -1.81 2.08 -3.94
C ASN A 91 -2.39 0.69 -4.24
N THR A 92 -2.80 0.41 -5.47
CA THR A 92 -3.23 -0.95 -5.86
C THR A 92 -2.14 -1.77 -6.53
N VAL A 93 -2.18 -3.06 -6.25
CA VAL A 93 -1.49 -4.10 -6.99
C VAL A 93 -2.51 -5.11 -7.53
N ASP A 94 -2.17 -5.78 -8.61
CA ASP A 94 -3.03 -6.85 -9.13
C ASP A 94 -2.83 -8.12 -8.28
N TRP A 95 -3.73 -8.34 -7.30
CA TRP A 95 -3.67 -9.49 -6.40
C TRP A 95 -3.53 -10.83 -7.13
N LYS A 96 -4.22 -10.97 -8.28
CA LYS A 96 -4.22 -12.21 -9.06
C LYS A 96 -2.88 -12.51 -9.71
N LYS A 97 -2.00 -11.51 -9.84
CA LYS A 97 -0.64 -11.66 -10.35
C LYS A 97 0.38 -12.01 -9.26
N LEU A 98 -0.01 -12.00 -7.98
CA LEU A 98 0.89 -12.41 -6.91
C LEU A 98 1.13 -13.93 -6.98
N PRO A 99 2.38 -14.41 -7.06
CA PRO A 99 2.69 -15.82 -7.08
C PRO A 99 2.61 -16.39 -5.65
N LEU A 100 1.40 -16.57 -5.10
CA LEU A 100 1.19 -16.96 -3.70
C LEU A 100 1.91 -18.25 -3.28
N LYS A 101 2.28 -19.13 -4.24
CA LYS A 101 3.12 -20.32 -4.03
C LYS A 101 4.56 -20.03 -3.57
N ASP A 102 5.04 -18.81 -3.83
CA ASP A 102 6.38 -18.33 -3.47
C ASP A 102 6.39 -17.70 -2.06
N ALA A 103 5.24 -17.66 -1.40
CA ALA A 103 5.08 -17.19 -0.03
C ALA A 103 5.03 -18.35 0.96
N VAL A 104 5.41 -18.05 2.21
CA VAL A 104 5.12 -18.90 3.35
C VAL A 104 3.66 -18.70 3.74
N LYS A 105 2.83 -19.75 3.60
CA LYS A 105 1.41 -19.70 3.93
C LYS A 105 1.17 -20.06 5.40
N SER A 106 0.46 -19.20 6.12
CA SER A 106 -0.07 -19.46 7.47
C SER A 106 -1.58 -19.27 7.47
N VAL A 107 -2.33 -20.17 8.10
CA VAL A 107 -3.79 -20.11 8.17
C VAL A 107 -4.22 -20.07 9.63
N ARG A 108 -5.14 -19.15 9.97
CA ARG A 108 -5.76 -19.01 11.29
C ARG A 108 -7.27 -19.09 11.16
N GLY A 109 -7.92 -19.85 12.04
CA GLY A 109 -9.36 -20.08 11.99
C GLY A 109 -9.79 -20.68 10.64
N ASN A 110 -10.86 -20.15 10.06
CA ASN A 110 -11.36 -20.60 8.75
C ASN A 110 -10.58 -20.05 7.54
N GLY A 111 -9.66 -19.10 7.74
CA GLY A 111 -8.79 -18.56 6.70
C GLY A 111 -9.50 -17.77 5.58
N LYS A 112 -10.73 -17.30 5.77
CA LYS A 112 -11.55 -16.64 4.73
C LYS A 112 -10.95 -15.34 4.19
N ARG A 113 -10.30 -14.56 5.06
CA ARG A 113 -9.67 -13.29 4.68
C ARG A 113 -8.23 -13.54 4.25
N GLU A 114 -7.72 -12.83 3.26
CA GLU A 114 -6.36 -13.05 2.77
C GLU A 114 -5.51 -11.77 2.86
N LEU A 115 -4.24 -11.95 3.25
CA LEU A 115 -3.20 -10.92 3.22
C LEU A 115 -1.95 -11.47 2.55
N ALA A 116 -1.31 -10.65 1.73
CA ALA A 116 0.05 -10.89 1.26
C ALA A 116 0.98 -9.90 1.96
N ILE A 117 2.05 -10.41 2.58
CA ILE A 117 2.95 -9.60 3.40
C ILE A 117 4.36 -9.77 2.90
N PHE A 118 5.04 -8.66 2.61
CA PHE A 118 6.47 -8.67 2.32
C PHE A 118 7.22 -8.33 3.59
N SER A 119 8.05 -9.26 4.06
CA SER A 119 8.63 -9.18 5.40
C SER A 119 10.08 -9.63 5.45
N ASP A 120 10.89 -8.94 6.25
CA ASP A 120 12.30 -9.24 6.48
C ASP A 120 12.49 -9.76 7.92
N PRO A 121 13.13 -10.92 8.13
CA PRO A 121 13.27 -11.51 9.47
C PRO A 121 14.04 -10.65 10.47
N ASN A 122 14.96 -9.80 10.00
CA ASN A 122 15.75 -8.90 10.86
C ASN A 122 15.20 -7.46 10.86
N CYS A 123 13.96 -7.23 10.44
CA CYS A 123 13.30 -5.94 10.53
C CYS A 123 12.46 -5.83 11.82
N PRO A 124 12.75 -4.87 12.73
CA PRO A 124 11.99 -4.71 13.97
C PRO A 124 10.50 -4.43 13.77
N TYR A 125 10.13 -3.69 12.72
CA TYR A 125 8.71 -3.46 12.39
C TYR A 125 8.03 -4.72 11.85
N CYS A 126 8.76 -5.62 11.18
CA CYS A 126 8.23 -6.92 10.78
C CYS A 126 7.92 -7.79 12.00
N GLN A 127 8.76 -7.76 13.03
CA GLN A 127 8.51 -8.45 14.29
C GLN A 127 7.27 -7.90 15.01
N LYS A 128 7.11 -6.57 15.04
CA LYS A 128 5.90 -5.93 15.56
C LYS A 128 4.66 -6.36 14.79
N LEU A 129 4.70 -6.33 13.46
CA LEU A 129 3.57 -6.76 12.62
C LEU A 129 3.24 -8.23 12.86
N GLU A 130 4.22 -9.13 12.94
CA GLU A 130 3.99 -10.55 13.19
C GLU A 130 3.23 -10.79 14.51
N ALA A 131 3.51 -10.00 15.56
CA ALA A 131 2.75 -10.06 16.80
C ALA A 131 1.29 -9.60 16.64
N GLU A 132 1.04 -8.58 15.81
CA GLU A 132 -0.32 -8.12 15.51
C GLU A 132 -1.10 -9.13 14.65
N LEU A 133 -0.46 -9.76 13.66
CA LEU A 133 -1.11 -10.78 12.82
C LEU A 133 -1.59 -12.00 13.61
N LYS A 134 -0.94 -12.31 14.74
CA LYS A 134 -1.38 -13.40 15.64
C LYS A 134 -2.68 -13.08 16.38
N LYS A 135 -3.05 -11.80 16.50
CA LYS A 135 -4.31 -11.37 17.12
C LYS A 135 -5.50 -11.46 16.14
N LEU A 136 -5.24 -11.62 14.86
CA LEU A 136 -6.26 -11.74 13.82
C LEU A 136 -6.81 -13.17 13.76
N ASN A 137 -8.11 -13.29 13.53
CA ASN A 137 -8.81 -14.56 13.33
C ASN A 137 -9.24 -14.71 11.85
N ASP A 138 -9.55 -15.94 11.43
CA ASP A 138 -10.17 -16.21 10.12
C ASP A 138 -9.40 -15.62 8.93
N VAL A 139 -8.06 -15.72 8.99
CA VAL A 139 -7.15 -15.13 8.02
C VAL A 139 -6.11 -16.13 7.51
N THR A 140 -5.90 -16.10 6.21
CA THR A 140 -4.76 -16.69 5.52
C THR A 140 -3.73 -15.59 5.24
N VAL A 141 -2.51 -15.78 5.73
CA VAL A 141 -1.39 -14.88 5.52
C VAL A 141 -0.38 -15.56 4.58
N TYR A 142 -0.09 -14.91 3.47
CA TYR A 142 0.96 -15.27 2.52
C TYR A 142 2.17 -14.36 2.74
N THR A 143 3.15 -14.84 3.50
CA THR A 143 4.37 -14.07 3.78
C THR A 143 5.42 -14.29 2.70
N PHE A 144 5.58 -13.31 1.82
CA PHE A 144 6.71 -13.20 0.91
C PHE A 144 7.95 -12.77 1.69
N ILE A 145 8.86 -13.71 1.88
CA ILE A 145 10.14 -13.43 2.55
C ILE A 145 10.95 -12.49 1.66
N PHE A 146 11.21 -11.28 2.15
CA PHE A 146 11.81 -10.17 1.42
C PHE A 146 13.04 -9.64 2.20
N PRO A 147 14.18 -10.38 2.17
CA PRO A 147 15.35 -10.08 2.97
C PRO A 147 16.17 -8.93 2.35
N ILE A 148 15.79 -7.69 2.63
CA ILE A 148 16.48 -6.49 2.16
C ILE A 148 17.77 -6.22 2.93
N LYS A 149 17.92 -6.80 4.13
CA LYS A 149 19.16 -6.77 4.90
C LYS A 149 20.06 -7.95 4.54
N ALA A 150 21.36 -7.71 4.38
CA ALA A 150 22.34 -8.75 4.00
C ALA A 150 22.33 -9.95 4.95
N GLN A 151 22.25 -9.70 6.26
CA GLN A 151 22.18 -10.75 7.29
C GLN A 151 20.88 -11.58 7.26
N SER A 152 19.84 -11.11 6.57
CA SER A 152 18.57 -11.82 6.43
C SER A 152 18.59 -12.86 5.32
N VAL A 153 19.48 -12.73 4.33
CA VAL A 153 19.44 -13.54 3.11
C VAL A 153 19.68 -15.03 3.41
N ALA A 154 20.72 -15.36 4.17
CA ALA A 154 21.07 -16.74 4.50
C ALA A 154 19.96 -17.45 5.30
N PRO A 155 19.46 -16.92 6.43
CA PRO A 155 18.38 -17.57 7.17
C PRO A 155 17.08 -17.63 6.36
N SER A 156 16.78 -16.62 5.54
CA SER A 156 15.62 -16.66 4.64
C SER A 156 15.68 -17.79 3.61
N LYS A 157 16.86 -18.09 3.05
CA LYS A 157 17.03 -19.23 2.13
C LYS A 157 16.88 -20.57 2.86
N GLN A 158 17.49 -20.71 4.03
CA GLN A 158 17.44 -21.93 4.84
C GLN A 158 16.03 -22.24 5.36
N LEU A 159 15.26 -21.21 5.69
CA LEU A 159 13.88 -21.32 6.14
C LEU A 159 13.00 -22.13 5.17
N PHE A 160 13.16 -21.94 3.86
CA PHE A 160 12.40 -22.71 2.86
C PHE A 160 12.82 -24.18 2.76
N CYS A 161 13.98 -24.52 3.31
CA CYS A 161 14.50 -25.89 3.37
C CYS A 161 14.14 -26.61 4.68
N GLU A 162 13.34 -25.97 5.53
CA GLU A 162 12.78 -26.59 6.73
C GLU A 162 11.61 -27.50 6.39
N LYS A 163 11.37 -28.49 7.26
CA LYS A 163 10.19 -29.36 7.14
C LYS A 163 8.88 -28.56 7.21
N ASN A 164 8.88 -27.48 7.97
CA ASN A 164 7.74 -26.57 8.12
C ASN A 164 8.23 -25.12 8.02
N PRO A 165 8.24 -24.53 6.80
CA PRO A 165 8.65 -23.14 6.59
C PRO A 165 7.84 -22.11 7.39
N ALA A 166 6.55 -22.37 7.66
CA ALA A 166 5.70 -21.46 8.43
C ALA A 166 6.10 -21.41 9.91
N LEU A 167 6.34 -22.57 10.52
CA LEU A 167 6.85 -22.65 11.89
C LEU A 167 8.28 -22.07 11.98
N ALA A 168 9.11 -22.30 10.97
CA ALA A 168 10.45 -21.74 10.91
C ALA A 168 10.45 -20.21 10.81
N TRP A 169 9.56 -19.65 9.99
CA TRP A 169 9.33 -18.20 9.92
C TRP A 169 8.92 -17.63 11.28
N GLU A 170 7.90 -18.21 11.90
CA GLU A 170 7.40 -17.73 13.19
C GLU A 170 8.50 -17.75 14.26
N ASN A 171 9.25 -18.85 14.36
CA ASN A 171 10.34 -19.00 15.31
C ASN A 171 11.49 -18.01 15.04
N LEU A 172 11.83 -17.78 13.77
CA LEU A 172 12.87 -16.83 13.39
C LEU A 172 12.49 -15.40 13.76
N VAL A 173 11.28 -14.97 13.41
CA VAL A 173 10.84 -13.58 13.62
C VAL A 173 10.45 -13.30 15.06
N SER A 174 9.73 -14.23 15.71
CA SER A 174 9.22 -14.01 17.07
C SER A 174 10.23 -14.34 18.17
N LYS A 175 11.14 -15.30 17.92
CA LYS A 175 12.03 -15.84 18.96
C LYS A 175 13.51 -15.72 18.60
N GLY A 176 13.86 -15.28 17.39
CA GLY A 176 15.25 -15.22 16.92
C GLY A 176 15.88 -16.60 16.68
N ILE A 177 15.09 -17.67 16.66
CA ILE A 177 15.60 -19.04 16.48
C ILE A 177 15.93 -19.24 15.00
N GLN A 178 17.21 -19.46 14.70
CA GLN A 178 17.68 -19.69 13.33
C GLN A 178 17.15 -21.02 12.78
N PRO A 179 16.85 -21.10 11.46
CA PRO A 179 16.59 -22.38 10.80
C PRO A 179 17.73 -23.37 11.05
N ALA A 180 17.39 -24.61 11.38
CA ALA A 180 18.33 -25.68 11.68
C ALA A 180 18.81 -26.40 10.41
N SER A 181 18.05 -26.30 9.32
CA SER A 181 18.35 -26.95 8.05
C SER A 181 19.63 -26.40 7.45
N LYS A 182 20.65 -27.27 7.36
CA LYS A 182 21.92 -26.99 6.67
C LYS A 182 21.87 -27.33 5.17
N LYS A 183 20.69 -27.75 4.66
CA LYS A 183 20.53 -28.16 3.26
C LYS A 183 20.41 -26.94 2.36
N SER A 184 20.95 -27.05 1.16
CA SER A 184 20.58 -26.16 0.05
C SER A 184 19.39 -26.76 -0.69
N CYS A 185 18.35 -25.98 -0.91
CA CYS A 185 17.17 -26.37 -1.67
C CYS A 185 16.69 -25.22 -2.55
N ALA A 186 15.86 -25.54 -3.55
CA ALA A 186 15.18 -24.52 -4.34
C ALA A 186 14.31 -23.66 -3.42
N ASN A 187 14.42 -22.34 -3.55
CA ASN A 187 13.70 -21.37 -2.74
C ASN A 187 13.29 -20.15 -3.59
N PRO A 188 12.26 -19.39 -3.19
CA PRO A 188 11.74 -18.27 -3.97
C PRO A 188 12.40 -16.92 -3.67
N ILE A 189 13.47 -16.86 -2.87
CA ILE A 189 13.98 -15.58 -2.32
C ILE A 189 14.31 -14.55 -3.41
N ASP A 190 15.01 -14.94 -4.47
CA ASP A 190 15.38 -14.02 -5.54
C ASP A 190 14.15 -13.57 -6.36
N ARG A 191 13.13 -14.44 -6.48
CA ARG A 191 11.84 -14.09 -7.11
C ARG A 191 11.05 -13.12 -6.23
N ASN A 192 11.01 -13.34 -4.92
CA ASN A 192 10.34 -12.45 -3.97
C ASN A 192 11.01 -11.07 -3.93
N LEU A 193 12.34 -11.02 -3.97
CA LEU A 193 13.09 -9.76 -4.07
C LEU A 193 12.77 -9.01 -5.36
N SER A 194 12.69 -9.72 -6.48
CA SER A 194 12.34 -9.12 -7.78
C SER A 194 10.88 -8.63 -7.81
N LEU A 195 9.96 -9.42 -7.25
CA LEU A 195 8.55 -9.06 -7.13
C LEU A 195 8.38 -7.80 -6.28
N GLY A 196 8.98 -7.73 -5.09
CA GLY A 196 8.87 -6.55 -4.22
C GLY A 196 9.38 -5.28 -4.89
N LYS A 197 10.48 -5.36 -5.65
CA LYS A 197 10.97 -4.23 -6.47
C LYS A 197 9.94 -3.81 -7.53
N SER A 198 9.36 -4.76 -8.26
CA SER A 198 8.36 -4.47 -9.29
C SER A 198 7.07 -3.86 -8.73
N LEU A 199 6.73 -4.16 -7.48
CA LEU A 199 5.57 -3.60 -6.77
C LEU A 199 5.87 -2.24 -6.10
N GLY A 200 7.10 -1.70 -6.29
CA GLY A 200 7.53 -0.43 -5.69
C GLY A 200 7.65 -0.49 -4.17
N LEU A 201 8.04 -1.64 -3.60
CA LEU A 201 8.23 -1.79 -2.16
C LEU A 201 9.60 -1.22 -1.77
N ASN A 202 9.58 -0.09 -1.07
CA ASN A 202 10.81 0.61 -0.64
C ASN A 202 11.21 0.28 0.81
N GLY A 203 10.55 -0.68 1.44
CA GLY A 203 10.82 -1.06 2.83
C GLY A 203 9.98 -2.26 3.27
N THR A 204 10.16 -2.65 4.54
CA THR A 204 9.39 -3.73 5.18
C THR A 204 8.87 -3.30 6.56
N PRO A 205 7.70 -3.81 6.99
CA PRO A 205 6.82 -4.70 6.23
C PRO A 205 5.99 -3.93 5.19
N ALA A 206 5.46 -4.64 4.20
CA ALA A 206 4.38 -4.16 3.34
C ALA A 206 3.22 -5.14 3.41
N ILE A 207 1.99 -4.62 3.49
CA ILE A 207 0.76 -5.41 3.59
C ILE A 207 -0.06 -5.14 2.34
N ILE A 208 -0.49 -6.20 1.68
CA ILE A 208 -1.36 -6.17 0.51
C ILE A 208 -2.62 -6.94 0.88
N PHE A 209 -3.78 -6.30 0.73
CA PHE A 209 -5.09 -6.87 0.94
C PHE A 209 -5.59 -7.59 -0.32
N SER A 210 -6.57 -8.49 -0.17
CA SER A 210 -7.09 -9.33 -1.27
C SER A 210 -7.70 -8.56 -2.44
N ASN A 211 -8.13 -7.30 -2.23
CA ASN A 211 -8.55 -6.39 -3.30
C ASN A 211 -7.40 -5.67 -4.00
N GLY A 212 -6.15 -5.95 -3.62
CA GLY A 212 -4.95 -5.32 -4.15
C GLY A 212 -4.51 -4.06 -3.41
N PHE A 213 -5.27 -3.56 -2.43
CA PHE A 213 -4.88 -2.38 -1.67
C PHE A 213 -3.59 -2.65 -0.88
N LYS A 214 -2.58 -1.80 -1.05
CA LYS A 214 -1.26 -1.93 -0.46
C LYS A 214 -1.01 -0.82 0.56
N VAL A 215 -0.48 -1.18 1.72
CA VAL A 215 0.03 -0.25 2.74
C VAL A 215 1.45 -0.62 3.15
N MET A 216 2.24 0.38 3.53
CA MET A 216 3.63 0.22 3.98
C MET A 216 3.71 0.40 5.49
N GLY A 217 4.53 -0.40 6.16
CA GLY A 217 4.74 -0.33 7.60
C GLY A 217 3.94 -1.35 8.40
N ALA A 218 4.14 -1.33 9.71
CA ALA A 218 3.48 -2.23 10.64
C ALA A 218 2.19 -1.60 11.17
N TYR A 219 1.08 -2.33 11.06
CA TYR A 219 -0.24 -1.87 11.46
C TYR A 219 -0.74 -2.71 12.65
N PRO A 220 -1.38 -2.10 13.66
CA PRO A 220 -2.10 -2.83 14.70
C PRO A 220 -3.20 -3.71 14.12
N ALA A 221 -3.50 -4.82 14.80
CA ALA A 221 -4.55 -5.75 14.37
C ALA A 221 -5.91 -5.05 14.17
N GLU A 222 -6.25 -4.12 15.07
CA GLU A 222 -7.49 -3.34 14.99
C GLU A 222 -7.58 -2.48 13.73
N GLN A 223 -6.45 -1.92 13.27
CA GLN A 223 -6.42 -1.13 12.04
C GLN A 223 -6.55 -2.01 10.80
N ILE A 224 -5.97 -3.23 10.81
CA ILE A 224 -6.16 -4.20 9.73
C ILE A 224 -7.62 -4.65 9.65
N GLU A 225 -8.26 -4.90 10.79
CA GLU A 225 -9.70 -5.20 10.89
C GLU A 225 -10.57 -4.06 10.35
N GLN A 226 -10.21 -2.82 10.68
CA GLN A 226 -10.90 -1.65 10.16
C GLN A 226 -10.80 -1.54 8.64
N ILE A 227 -9.61 -1.77 8.07
CA ILE A 227 -9.41 -1.79 6.62
C ILE A 227 -10.28 -2.87 5.97
N TRP A 228 -10.32 -4.10 6.50
CA TRP A 228 -11.21 -5.14 5.95
C TRP A 228 -12.68 -4.72 5.94
N LYS A 229 -13.17 -4.13 7.04
CA LYS A 229 -14.55 -3.63 7.12
C LYS A 229 -14.82 -2.53 6.09
N GLU A 230 -13.93 -1.56 5.96
CA GLU A 230 -14.07 -0.45 5.02
C GLU A 230 -14.05 -0.91 3.56
N PHE A 231 -13.25 -1.93 3.25
CA PHE A 231 -13.15 -2.48 1.90
C PHE A 231 -14.15 -3.60 1.60
N GLY A 232 -14.84 -4.15 2.61
CA GLY A 232 -15.82 -5.24 2.45
C GLY A 232 -15.14 -6.56 2.11
N LEU A 233 -14.03 -6.87 2.78
CA LEU A 233 -13.17 -8.04 2.54
C LEU A 233 -13.33 -9.14 3.60
#